data_AF-A0A517MX46-F1
#
_entry.id   AF-A0A517MX46-F1
#
_cell.length_a   1.000
_cell.length_b   1.000
_cell.length_c   1.000
_cell.angle_alpha   90.00
_cell.angle_beta   90.00
_cell.angle_gamma   90.00
#
_symmetry.space_group_name_H-M   'P 1'
#
loop_
_entity.id
_entity.type
_entity.pdbx_description
1 polymer ?
#
loop_
_entity_poly.entity_id
_entity_poly.type
_entity_poly.pdbx_seq_one_letter_code
_entity_poly.pdbx_strand_id
1 'polypeptide(L)'
;MDIKNRVKSLMCAYGALAMLAGNAWATPPTFSVDFQGPTAVPPGGSGPYSAADILTPGLGPVPGLAIPAGFGPGTLAIAGFGVNSQDEVRELDALSYGHDGHFFPEDFFSQPLHPDPTHFRHSWSFSVDEFAIGNGMGVGPSVTTEGAFGAMEASADVYRSHTMPGGFGPLAPGTNLGIYDGNGAPPFGGPTLNLVEPNPPSVGILPDHGDNLDAWDGDTPIFQNEFPRNVYFSLDAAFPEPFEPGPPVNTGTAIANGFVGGDVLVSDLSGAAPGLFADSRFLGLNGGMPHQGPNDFDADDLDALVLWNNDNPEYDPVTGPYSWLGGPDGTQQTDMLLFSLRRNSALLTTPTLDALGSGMEITEGDILVPVLVGPGTWAPGIFINAEALGIDTVRSGGGASWGVPNPRYEGKDIWDDELDALDVNMTMIDVPVLDANFDDDSDVDGTDFLTWQTNFPTPFGATNATGDADGDSDVDLADLGIWHAQYGITPAPLLAVSSAVPEPSSLLIGLFGIAMLTVSHRGRE
;
A
#
# COMPACT_ATOMS: atom_id res chain seq x y z
N MET A 1 -15.95 -46.59 -28.02
CA MET A 1 -16.20 -45.24 -28.54
C MET A 1 -17.11 -44.49 -27.56
N ASP A 2 -16.66 -43.61 -26.69
CA ASP A 2 -15.44 -43.61 -25.89
C ASP A 2 -15.78 -42.89 -24.57
N ILE A 3 -16.00 -43.65 -23.50
CA ILE A 3 -16.23 -43.11 -22.15
C ILE A 3 -15.01 -42.32 -21.67
N LYS A 4 -13.80 -42.63 -22.18
CA LYS A 4 -12.59 -41.85 -21.89
C LYS A 4 -12.65 -40.44 -22.47
N ASN A 5 -13.33 -40.22 -23.60
CA ASN A 5 -13.48 -38.88 -24.17
C ASN A 5 -14.54 -38.04 -23.45
N ARG A 6 -15.58 -38.68 -22.86
CA ARG A 6 -16.56 -37.96 -22.03
C ARG A 6 -16.02 -37.61 -20.65
N VAL A 7 -15.18 -38.45 -20.05
CA VAL A 7 -14.50 -38.15 -18.78
C VAL A 7 -13.42 -37.07 -18.99
N LYS A 8 -12.67 -37.10 -20.09
CA LYS A 8 -11.74 -36.00 -20.45
C LYS A 8 -12.46 -34.68 -20.72
N SER A 9 -13.62 -34.70 -21.38
CA SER A 9 -14.39 -33.47 -21.63
C SER A 9 -15.06 -32.92 -20.38
N LEU A 10 -15.46 -33.77 -19.40
CA LEU A 10 -15.92 -33.31 -18.09
C LEU A 10 -14.75 -32.83 -17.20
N MET A 11 -13.58 -33.48 -17.25
CA MET A 11 -12.39 -33.06 -16.49
C MET A 11 -11.76 -31.78 -17.04
N CYS A 12 -11.81 -31.51 -18.35
CA CYS A 12 -11.44 -30.20 -18.90
C CYS A 12 -12.46 -29.11 -18.53
N ALA A 13 -13.75 -29.43 -18.42
CA ALA A 13 -14.76 -28.47 -17.98
C ALA A 13 -14.65 -28.15 -16.47
N TYR A 14 -14.32 -29.14 -15.63
CA TYR A 14 -14.03 -28.92 -14.21
C TYR A 14 -12.65 -28.33 -13.96
N GLY A 15 -11.64 -28.61 -14.80
CA GLY A 15 -10.33 -27.96 -14.74
C GLY A 15 -10.41 -26.47 -15.13
N ALA A 16 -11.23 -26.12 -16.13
CA ALA A 16 -11.49 -24.73 -16.49
C ALA A 16 -12.37 -24.00 -15.47
N LEU A 17 -13.29 -24.70 -14.78
CA LEU A 17 -14.08 -24.11 -13.69
C LEU A 17 -13.28 -24.00 -12.37
N ALA A 18 -12.31 -24.90 -12.13
CA ALA A 18 -11.42 -24.86 -10.97
C ALA A 18 -10.26 -23.86 -11.13
N MET A 19 -9.83 -23.57 -12.37
CA MET A 19 -8.92 -22.44 -12.65
C MET A 19 -9.62 -21.08 -12.62
N LEU A 20 -10.96 -21.05 -12.53
CA LEU A 20 -11.76 -19.86 -12.22
C LEU A 20 -12.21 -19.80 -10.75
N ALA A 21 -11.83 -20.78 -9.93
CA ALA A 21 -12.14 -20.84 -8.49
C ALA A 21 -10.87 -20.74 -7.61
N GLY A 22 -9.74 -20.31 -8.20
CA GLY A 22 -8.46 -20.15 -7.50
C GLY A 22 -8.35 -18.91 -6.62
N ASN A 23 -9.15 -17.86 -6.84
CA ASN A 23 -9.14 -16.65 -6.00
C ASN A 23 -10.58 -16.29 -5.58
N ALA A 24 -11.20 -17.12 -4.73
CA ALA A 24 -12.54 -16.86 -4.20
C ALA A 24 -12.54 -15.94 -2.94
N TRP A 25 -11.45 -15.22 -2.67
CA TRP A 25 -11.29 -14.31 -1.52
C TRP A 25 -10.41 -13.08 -1.83
N ALA A 26 -10.23 -12.68 -3.09
CA ALA A 26 -9.66 -11.36 -3.34
C ALA A 26 -10.75 -10.32 -3.05
N THR A 27 -10.57 -9.55 -2.00
CA THR A 27 -11.35 -8.34 -1.76
C THR A 27 -11.08 -7.40 -2.93
N PRO A 28 -12.12 -6.77 -3.50
CA PRO A 28 -11.88 -5.81 -4.56
C PRO A 28 -11.08 -4.65 -3.97
N PRO A 29 -10.11 -4.10 -4.72
CA PRO A 29 -9.30 -2.98 -4.25
C PRO A 29 -10.18 -1.75 -4.06
N THR A 30 -9.65 -0.78 -3.33
CA THR A 30 -10.23 0.55 -3.20
C THR A 30 -9.26 1.64 -3.59
N PHE A 31 -9.81 2.74 -4.10
CA PHE A 31 -9.02 3.83 -4.65
C PHE A 31 -9.82 5.14 -4.67
N SER A 32 -9.14 6.27 -4.78
CA SER A 32 -9.73 7.56 -5.19
C SER A 32 -9.16 7.98 -6.55
N VAL A 33 -9.66 9.09 -7.07
CA VAL A 33 -9.23 9.66 -8.34
C VAL A 33 -9.06 11.16 -8.21
N ASP A 34 -8.15 11.70 -8.99
CA ASP A 34 -7.87 13.14 -9.09
C ASP A 34 -9.12 13.95 -9.46
N PHE A 35 -9.18 15.18 -8.95
CA PHE A 35 -10.28 16.11 -9.19
C PHE A 35 -10.34 16.65 -10.63
N GLN A 36 -9.24 16.56 -11.36
CA GLN A 36 -9.10 17.05 -12.74
C GLN A 36 -9.46 15.96 -13.75
N GLY A 37 -9.47 14.70 -13.32
CA GLY A 37 -9.95 13.54 -14.06
C GLY A 37 -11.47 13.54 -14.38
N PRO A 38 -11.89 12.90 -15.48
CA PRO A 38 -13.28 12.82 -15.94
C PRO A 38 -14.24 11.99 -15.05
N THR A 39 -13.72 11.12 -14.19
CA THR A 39 -14.51 10.32 -13.23
C THR A 39 -14.90 11.14 -12.00
N ALA A 40 -14.06 12.09 -11.57
CA ALA A 40 -14.40 13.09 -10.57
C ALA A 40 -15.29 14.20 -11.17
N VAL A 41 -15.96 14.98 -10.30
CA VAL A 41 -16.66 16.20 -10.70
C VAL A 41 -15.68 17.36 -10.65
N PRO A 42 -15.13 17.86 -11.78
CA PRO A 42 -14.40 19.12 -11.77
C PRO A 42 -15.35 20.28 -11.47
N PRO A 43 -14.89 21.40 -10.89
CA PRO A 43 -15.75 22.56 -10.61
C PRO A 43 -16.44 23.10 -11.88
N GLY A 44 -17.77 22.99 -11.92
CA GLY A 44 -18.61 23.35 -13.07
C GLY A 44 -18.84 22.25 -14.12
N GLY A 45 -18.37 21.01 -13.88
CA GLY A 45 -18.55 19.83 -14.73
C GLY A 45 -19.65 18.86 -14.28
N SER A 46 -19.65 17.65 -14.83
CA SER A 46 -20.58 16.56 -14.46
C SER A 46 -19.88 15.20 -14.44
N GLY A 47 -19.26 14.83 -13.32
CA GLY A 47 -18.84 13.46 -12.98
C GLY A 47 -19.85 12.78 -12.03
N PRO A 48 -19.85 11.45 -11.91
CA PRO A 48 -20.69 10.74 -10.95
C PRO A 48 -20.16 10.81 -9.50
N TYR A 49 -18.87 11.11 -9.29
CA TYR A 49 -18.17 11.01 -8.00
C TYR A 49 -17.41 12.29 -7.64
N SER A 50 -17.11 12.45 -6.35
CA SER A 50 -16.10 13.41 -5.87
C SER A 50 -14.72 12.77 -5.95
N ALA A 51 -13.64 13.55 -6.15
CA ALA A 51 -12.26 13.04 -6.00
C ALA A 51 -12.01 12.43 -4.60
N ALA A 52 -12.64 13.03 -3.59
CA ALA A 52 -12.72 12.51 -2.24
C ALA A 52 -13.55 11.21 -1.99
N ASP A 53 -14.22 10.63 -3.00
CA ASP A 53 -14.99 9.39 -2.82
C ASP A 53 -14.09 8.16 -2.93
N ILE A 54 -14.24 7.19 -2.02
CA ILE A 54 -13.55 5.89 -2.11
C ILE A 54 -14.34 4.95 -3.02
N LEU A 55 -13.71 4.61 -4.13
CA LEU A 55 -14.23 3.81 -5.22
C LEU A 55 -13.71 2.37 -5.15
N THR A 56 -14.33 1.50 -5.95
CA THR A 56 -13.93 0.10 -6.15
C THR A 56 -14.31 -0.31 -7.57
N PRO A 57 -13.67 -1.32 -8.18
CA PRO A 57 -14.04 -1.77 -9.52
C PRO A 57 -15.53 -2.11 -9.61
N GLY A 58 -16.20 -1.52 -10.62
CA GLY A 58 -17.62 -1.66 -10.87
C GLY A 58 -17.97 -2.91 -11.67
N LEU A 59 -19.25 -3.30 -11.62
CA LEU A 59 -19.80 -4.31 -12.54
C LEU A 59 -20.19 -3.73 -13.92
N GLY A 60 -20.07 -2.41 -14.08
CA GLY A 60 -20.53 -1.64 -15.23
C GLY A 60 -19.40 -0.82 -15.87
N PRO A 61 -19.71 0.20 -16.68
CA PRO A 61 -18.71 1.01 -17.37
C PRO A 61 -18.11 2.13 -16.50
N VAL A 62 -18.48 2.18 -15.22
CA VAL A 62 -18.01 3.17 -14.24
C VAL A 62 -17.67 2.44 -12.95
N PRO A 63 -16.78 3.00 -12.11
CA PRO A 63 -16.46 2.41 -10.82
C PRO A 63 -17.70 2.30 -9.93
N GLY A 64 -17.65 1.46 -8.90
CA GLY A 64 -18.62 1.45 -7.81
C GLY A 64 -18.15 2.30 -6.63
N LEU A 65 -19.07 2.72 -5.76
CA LEU A 65 -18.71 3.28 -4.45
C LEU A 65 -18.38 2.15 -3.48
N ALA A 66 -17.18 2.15 -2.93
CA ALA A 66 -16.74 1.17 -1.93
C ALA A 66 -17.43 1.39 -0.57
N ILE A 67 -17.59 2.66 -0.19
CA ILE A 67 -18.24 3.09 1.04
C ILE A 67 -19.55 3.80 0.68
N PRO A 68 -20.72 3.11 0.73
CA PRO A 68 -21.99 3.71 0.39
C PRO A 68 -22.38 4.79 1.39
N ALA A 69 -22.86 5.94 0.89
CA ALA A 69 -23.48 6.95 1.73
C ALA A 69 -24.73 6.38 2.47
N GLY A 70 -24.64 6.27 3.79
CA GLY A 70 -25.80 6.17 4.68
C GLY A 70 -25.44 7.01 5.91
N PHE A 71 -26.04 8.18 6.16
CA PHE A 71 -27.43 8.35 6.59
C PHE A 71 -28.08 9.65 6.04
N GLY A 72 -28.50 9.68 4.77
CA GLY A 72 -29.37 10.75 4.23
C GLY A 72 -29.39 10.82 2.70
N PRO A 73 -30.50 11.24 2.06
CA PRO A 73 -30.53 11.42 0.61
C PRO A 73 -29.73 12.66 0.17
N GLY A 74 -28.71 12.46 -0.66
CA GLY A 74 -27.99 13.54 -1.37
C GLY A 74 -26.59 13.90 -0.85
N THR A 75 -25.91 13.04 -0.09
CA THR A 75 -24.56 13.29 0.41
C THR A 75 -23.55 12.30 -0.17
N LEU A 76 -22.48 12.82 -0.79
CA LEU A 76 -21.29 12.10 -1.27
C LEU A 76 -20.56 11.40 -0.10
N ALA A 77 -19.75 10.38 -0.38
CA ALA A 77 -19.19 9.46 0.63
C ALA A 77 -18.36 10.18 1.70
N ILE A 78 -17.76 11.34 1.39
CA ILE A 78 -16.95 12.12 2.34
C ILE A 78 -17.74 12.88 3.41
N ALA A 79 -19.08 12.95 3.32
CA ALA A 79 -19.86 13.29 4.51
C ALA A 79 -19.56 12.30 5.66
N GLY A 80 -19.12 11.08 5.34
CA GLY A 80 -18.61 10.07 6.26
C GLY A 80 -17.26 10.41 6.92
N PHE A 81 -16.40 11.20 6.29
CA PHE A 81 -15.10 11.58 6.89
C PHE A 81 -15.19 12.90 7.67
N GLY A 82 -16.37 13.53 7.75
CA GLY A 82 -16.63 14.79 8.45
C GLY A 82 -15.88 16.01 7.92
N VAL A 83 -15.36 15.90 6.69
CA VAL A 83 -14.79 17.00 5.91
C VAL A 83 -15.94 17.94 5.50
N ASN A 84 -15.80 19.23 5.78
CA ASN A 84 -16.88 20.20 5.64
C ASN A 84 -17.31 20.37 4.18
N SER A 85 -18.63 20.40 3.98
CA SER A 85 -19.30 20.12 2.71
C SER A 85 -19.68 21.35 1.87
N GLN A 86 -19.04 22.50 2.06
CA GLN A 86 -19.57 23.75 1.49
C GLN A 86 -19.16 24.02 0.03
N ASP A 87 -18.12 23.40 -0.54
CA ASP A 87 -17.73 23.65 -1.93
C ASP A 87 -17.30 22.35 -2.67
N GLU A 88 -17.44 22.36 -4.00
CA GLU A 88 -17.17 21.31 -5.00
C GLU A 88 -15.66 21.01 -5.16
N VAL A 89 -14.92 21.08 -4.07
CA VAL A 89 -13.45 21.17 -4.03
C VAL A 89 -13.00 20.24 -2.89
N ARG A 90 -12.94 18.93 -3.18
CA ARG A 90 -12.67 17.88 -2.19
C ARG A 90 -11.87 16.77 -2.84
N GLU A 91 -10.70 16.52 -2.28
CA GLU A 91 -9.71 15.59 -2.80
C GLU A 91 -9.02 14.86 -1.66
N LEU A 92 -8.61 13.65 -1.96
CA LEU A 92 -7.96 12.71 -1.08
C LEU A 92 -6.68 12.29 -1.79
N ASP A 93 -5.53 12.72 -1.29
CA ASP A 93 -4.25 12.51 -2.00
C ASP A 93 -3.51 11.27 -1.52
N ALA A 94 -3.98 10.67 -0.42
CA ALA A 94 -3.42 9.42 0.07
C ALA A 94 -4.41 8.70 0.99
N LEU A 95 -4.34 7.37 1.03
CA LEU A 95 -5.21 6.51 1.83
C LEU A 95 -4.41 5.33 2.39
N SER A 96 -4.72 4.93 3.62
CA SER A 96 -4.37 3.63 4.18
C SER A 96 -5.40 3.23 5.24
N TYR A 97 -5.55 1.93 5.49
CA TYR A 97 -6.38 1.41 6.59
C TYR A 97 -5.56 1.02 7.83
N GLY A 98 -4.26 1.35 7.85
CA GLY A 98 -3.38 1.10 9.00
C GLY A 98 -3.00 -0.37 9.18
N HIS A 99 -3.19 -1.20 8.17
CA HIS A 99 -2.98 -2.64 8.20
C HIS A 99 -1.95 -3.13 7.19
N ASP A 100 -1.22 -2.21 6.57
CA ASP A 100 -0.29 -2.49 5.49
C ASP A 100 0.84 -3.41 5.97
N GLY A 101 1.49 -4.09 5.02
CA GLY A 101 2.57 -5.02 5.33
C GLY A 101 3.78 -4.33 5.97
N HIS A 102 4.01 -4.53 7.27
CA HIS A 102 5.20 -3.99 7.93
C HIS A 102 6.47 -4.76 7.59
N PHE A 103 7.59 -4.06 7.50
CA PHE A 103 8.88 -4.62 7.08
C PHE A 103 9.76 -5.06 8.25
N PHE A 104 10.67 -5.99 7.97
CA PHE A 104 11.65 -6.52 8.91
C PHE A 104 13.10 -6.23 8.46
N PRO A 105 14.06 -6.03 9.38
CA PRO A 105 15.47 -5.84 9.03
C PRO A 105 16.04 -6.96 8.15
N GLU A 106 15.59 -8.20 8.35
CA GLU A 106 15.97 -9.35 7.53
C GLU A 106 15.47 -9.28 6.08
N ASP A 107 14.47 -8.46 5.75
CA ASP A 107 14.04 -8.22 4.36
C ASP A 107 15.17 -7.61 3.52
N PHE A 108 16.15 -6.94 4.17
CA PHE A 108 17.37 -6.43 3.55
C PHE A 108 18.37 -7.55 3.18
N PHE A 109 18.41 -8.62 3.97
CA PHE A 109 19.37 -9.72 3.83
C PHE A 109 18.79 -10.93 3.11
N SER A 110 17.46 -11.00 2.97
CA SER A 110 16.79 -11.87 2.01
C SER A 110 16.96 -11.30 0.59
N GLN A 111 18.20 -11.22 0.11
CA GLN A 111 18.43 -11.72 -1.25
C GLN A 111 17.77 -13.09 -1.33
N PRO A 112 17.13 -13.49 -2.44
CA PRO A 112 16.24 -14.64 -2.46
C PRO A 112 16.96 -15.85 -1.87
N LEU A 113 16.73 -16.13 -0.58
CA LEU A 113 17.21 -17.37 0.05
C LEU A 113 16.44 -18.54 -0.57
N HIS A 114 15.36 -18.22 -1.29
CA HIS A 114 14.70 -19.08 -2.23
C HIS A 114 15.12 -18.74 -3.68
N PRO A 115 15.64 -19.69 -4.47
CA PRO A 115 15.97 -19.48 -5.89
C PRO A 115 14.74 -19.23 -6.79
N ASP A 116 13.55 -19.04 -6.21
CA ASP A 116 12.31 -18.79 -6.93
C ASP A 116 11.95 -17.30 -6.83
N PRO A 117 11.93 -16.58 -7.96
CA PRO A 117 11.54 -15.18 -8.02
C PRO A 117 10.04 -14.93 -7.72
N THR A 118 9.27 -15.95 -7.34
CA THR A 118 7.86 -15.81 -6.91
C THR A 118 7.68 -15.72 -5.39
N HIS A 119 8.75 -15.74 -4.59
CA HIS A 119 8.69 -15.76 -3.12
C HIS A 119 9.18 -14.46 -2.47
N PHE A 120 8.47 -13.35 -2.70
CA PHE A 120 8.66 -12.10 -1.95
C PHE A 120 7.59 -11.96 -0.87
N ARG A 121 8.01 -11.70 0.38
CA ARG A 121 7.07 -11.48 1.50
C ARG A 121 6.22 -10.23 1.30
N HIS A 122 6.79 -9.22 0.66
CA HIS A 122 6.17 -7.93 0.43
C HIS A 122 6.17 -7.60 -1.05
N SER A 123 5.11 -6.95 -1.51
CA SER A 123 5.05 -6.32 -2.82
C SER A 123 4.47 -4.93 -2.71
N TRP A 124 5.07 -3.99 -3.44
CA TRP A 124 4.57 -2.64 -3.60
C TRP A 124 3.56 -2.64 -4.74
N SER A 125 2.38 -2.11 -4.51
CA SER A 125 1.43 -1.77 -5.56
C SER A 125 1.33 -0.25 -5.60
N PHE A 126 1.44 0.36 -6.79
CA PHE A 126 1.50 1.82 -6.90
C PHE A 126 0.91 2.29 -8.23
N SER A 127 0.52 3.56 -8.27
CA SER A 127 0.21 4.32 -9.48
C SER A 127 1.14 5.53 -9.58
N VAL A 128 1.11 6.21 -10.72
CA VAL A 128 1.97 7.34 -11.09
C VAL A 128 1.14 8.33 -11.90
N ASP A 129 1.59 9.55 -12.08
CA ASP A 129 0.88 10.53 -12.91
C ASP A 129 1.01 10.28 -14.42
N GLU A 130 0.32 11.07 -15.23
CA GLU A 130 0.36 10.99 -16.69
C GLU A 130 1.70 11.47 -17.29
N PHE A 131 2.50 12.19 -16.51
CA PHE A 131 3.83 12.64 -16.89
C PHE A 131 4.92 11.61 -16.60
N ALA A 132 4.58 10.54 -15.88
CA ALA A 132 5.52 9.52 -15.45
C ALA A 132 6.20 8.77 -16.59
N ILE A 133 7.47 8.47 -16.38
CA ILE A 133 8.38 7.85 -17.33
C ILE A 133 8.98 6.62 -16.66
N GLY A 134 8.94 5.50 -17.36
CA GLY A 134 9.58 4.30 -16.83
C GLY A 134 11.09 4.26 -17.10
N ASN A 135 11.83 3.82 -16.09
CA ASN A 135 13.25 3.47 -16.15
C ASN A 135 13.48 1.94 -16.09
N GLY A 136 12.42 1.17 -16.35
CA GLY A 136 12.43 -0.29 -16.28
C GLY A 136 12.83 -0.97 -17.59
N MET A 137 13.27 -2.24 -17.49
CA MET A 137 13.62 -3.08 -18.66
C MET A 137 12.50 -4.05 -19.09
N GLY A 138 11.25 -3.79 -18.68
CA GLY A 138 10.11 -4.68 -18.90
C GLY A 138 9.70 -4.83 -20.38
N VAL A 139 9.17 -6.00 -20.74
CA VAL A 139 8.55 -6.29 -22.06
C VAL A 139 7.03 -6.44 -21.99
N GLY A 140 6.44 -6.28 -20.80
CA GLY A 140 5.00 -6.26 -20.56
C GLY A 140 4.54 -4.89 -20.07
N PRO A 141 3.23 -4.70 -19.83
CA PRO A 141 2.66 -3.48 -19.29
C PRO A 141 3.44 -3.04 -18.04
N SER A 142 3.99 -1.84 -18.07
CA SER A 142 4.88 -1.27 -17.07
C SER A 142 4.87 0.24 -17.26
N VAL A 143 5.33 1.01 -16.27
CA VAL A 143 5.47 2.48 -16.42
C VAL A 143 6.32 2.83 -17.65
N THR A 144 7.24 1.94 -18.07
CA THR A 144 8.07 2.14 -19.28
C THR A 144 7.28 1.99 -20.57
N THR A 145 6.30 1.07 -20.63
CA THR A 145 5.51 0.82 -21.85
C THR A 145 4.24 1.65 -21.89
N GLU A 146 3.70 2.03 -20.74
CA GLU A 146 2.40 2.69 -20.61
C GLU A 146 2.51 4.19 -20.24
N GLY A 147 3.65 4.65 -19.70
CA GLY A 147 3.83 6.04 -19.25
C GLY A 147 3.88 7.07 -20.38
N ALA A 148 4.34 8.28 -20.07
CA ALA A 148 4.31 9.48 -20.91
C ALA A 148 4.94 9.31 -22.32
N PHE A 149 5.96 8.45 -22.46
CA PHE A 149 6.60 8.12 -23.74
C PHE A 149 6.20 6.75 -24.32
N GLY A 150 5.28 6.06 -23.65
CA GLY A 150 4.71 4.78 -24.02
C GLY A 150 3.31 4.93 -24.62
N ALA A 151 2.35 4.19 -24.08
CA ALA A 151 0.93 4.23 -24.45
C ALA A 151 0.18 5.48 -23.96
N MET A 152 0.69 6.13 -22.91
CA MET A 152 0.04 7.24 -22.21
C MET A 152 -1.25 6.82 -21.47
N GLU A 153 -1.18 5.67 -20.80
CA GLU A 153 -2.28 5.07 -20.02
C GLU A 153 -1.88 4.84 -18.56
N ALA A 154 -0.63 5.12 -18.17
CA ALA A 154 -0.14 4.74 -16.85
C ALA A 154 -0.85 5.36 -15.64
N SER A 155 -1.51 6.50 -15.82
CA SER A 155 -2.09 7.26 -14.70
C SER A 155 -3.32 6.63 -14.06
N ALA A 156 -4.06 5.82 -14.82
CA ALA A 156 -5.20 5.07 -14.31
C ALA A 156 -4.86 3.58 -14.07
N ASP A 157 -3.60 3.21 -14.28
CA ASP A 157 -3.09 1.87 -14.07
C ASP A 157 -2.51 1.70 -12.65
N VAL A 158 -2.44 0.45 -12.21
CA VAL A 158 -1.69 0.06 -11.01
C VAL A 158 -0.61 -0.94 -11.38
N TYR A 159 0.59 -0.65 -10.90
CA TYR A 159 1.80 -1.44 -11.12
C TYR A 159 2.23 -2.13 -9.84
N ARG A 160 2.81 -3.33 -9.98
CA ARG A 160 3.44 -4.04 -8.88
C ARG A 160 4.94 -4.07 -9.03
N SER A 161 5.65 -3.80 -7.94
CA SER A 161 7.08 -4.08 -7.79
C SER A 161 7.37 -4.99 -6.59
N HIS A 162 8.44 -5.78 -6.70
CA HIS A 162 8.93 -6.66 -5.64
C HIS A 162 10.26 -6.18 -5.04
N THR A 163 10.59 -4.91 -5.23
CA THR A 163 11.82 -4.33 -4.70
C THR A 163 11.82 -4.31 -3.17
N MET A 164 12.99 -4.46 -2.57
CA MET A 164 13.16 -4.43 -1.11
C MET A 164 13.88 -3.13 -0.68
N PRO A 165 13.62 -2.66 0.56
CA PRO A 165 14.28 -1.48 1.12
C PRO A 165 15.81 -1.55 1.01
N GLY A 166 16.43 -0.44 0.61
CA GLY A 166 17.89 -0.33 0.43
C GLY A 166 18.47 -1.00 -0.83
N GLY A 167 17.62 -1.40 -1.77
CA GLY A 167 17.97 -2.02 -3.04
C GLY A 167 18.40 -1.05 -4.14
N PHE A 168 19.70 -0.74 -4.15
CA PHE A 168 20.55 -0.18 -5.23
C PHE A 168 20.37 1.31 -5.59
N GLY A 169 21.52 2.00 -5.61
CA GLY A 169 21.63 3.43 -5.89
C GLY A 169 21.18 3.85 -7.29
N PRO A 170 21.46 5.10 -7.70
CA PRO A 170 20.68 5.86 -8.68
C PRO A 170 20.64 5.30 -10.12
N LEU A 171 21.29 4.16 -10.41
CA LEU A 171 21.37 3.53 -11.72
C LEU A 171 20.72 2.14 -11.80
N ALA A 172 19.99 1.71 -10.77
CA ALA A 172 19.34 0.40 -10.80
C ALA A 172 18.02 0.46 -11.56
N PRO A 173 17.88 -0.21 -12.72
CA PRO A 173 16.60 -0.25 -13.40
C PRO A 173 15.64 -1.10 -12.58
N GLY A 174 14.60 -0.47 -12.06
CA GLY A 174 13.51 -1.18 -11.40
C GLY A 174 12.74 -2.10 -12.34
N THR A 175 11.99 -3.02 -11.75
CA THR A 175 11.06 -3.88 -12.46
C THR A 175 9.67 -3.66 -11.89
N ASN A 176 8.74 -3.20 -12.73
CA ASN A 176 7.33 -3.14 -12.40
C ASN A 176 6.50 -3.83 -13.48
N LEU A 177 5.31 -4.28 -13.11
CA LEU A 177 4.36 -4.95 -13.99
C LEU A 177 2.95 -4.47 -13.68
N GLY A 178 2.20 -4.08 -14.71
CA GLY A 178 0.79 -3.71 -14.59
C GLY A 178 -0.04 -4.87 -14.03
N ILE A 179 -0.86 -4.57 -13.01
CA ILE A 179 -1.75 -5.52 -12.33
C ILE A 179 -3.22 -5.12 -12.44
N TYR A 180 -3.53 -3.83 -12.52
CA TYR A 180 -4.85 -3.30 -12.84
C TYR A 180 -4.73 -2.25 -13.92
N ASP A 181 -5.67 -2.32 -14.85
CA ASP A 181 -5.79 -1.48 -16.03
C ASP A 181 -6.94 -0.50 -15.77
N GLY A 182 -6.84 0.77 -16.12
CA GLY A 182 -7.92 1.72 -15.86
C GLY A 182 -9.21 1.30 -16.57
N ASN A 183 -9.20 1.19 -17.90
CA ASN A 183 -10.37 0.94 -18.74
C ASN A 183 -10.53 -0.55 -19.15
N GLY A 184 -9.52 -1.38 -18.93
CA GLY A 184 -9.47 -2.80 -19.27
C GLY A 184 -9.21 -3.10 -20.75
N ALA A 185 -8.73 -2.14 -21.53
CA ALA A 185 -8.64 -2.20 -22.98
C ALA A 185 -7.23 -1.82 -23.50
N PRO A 186 -6.76 -2.47 -24.59
CA PRO A 186 -5.38 -2.34 -25.07
C PRO A 186 -4.89 -0.89 -25.25
N PRO A 187 -3.57 -0.64 -25.09
CA PRO A 187 -2.45 -1.60 -25.03
C PRO A 187 -2.26 -2.44 -23.76
N PHE A 188 -2.64 -1.97 -22.57
CA PHE A 188 -2.82 -2.86 -21.42
C PHE A 188 -4.20 -3.53 -21.51
N GLY A 189 -4.38 -4.77 -21.06
CA GLY A 189 -5.66 -5.48 -21.18
C GLY A 189 -5.97 -6.23 -19.89
N GLY A 190 -5.70 -5.55 -18.78
CA GLY A 190 -5.73 -6.08 -17.44
C GLY A 190 -7.13 -6.10 -16.83
N PRO A 191 -7.25 -6.50 -15.55
CA PRO A 191 -8.45 -6.26 -14.77
C PRO A 191 -8.76 -4.77 -14.68
N THR A 192 -9.97 -4.36 -15.07
CA THR A 192 -10.36 -2.95 -15.14
C THR A 192 -10.68 -2.33 -13.78
N LEU A 193 -10.30 -1.07 -13.57
CA LEU A 193 -10.80 -0.21 -12.49
C LEU A 193 -12.07 0.57 -12.88
N ASN A 194 -12.45 0.52 -14.16
CA ASN A 194 -13.50 1.30 -14.83
C ASN A 194 -13.21 2.80 -14.91
N LEU A 195 -11.93 3.16 -14.96
CA LEU A 195 -11.45 4.51 -15.18
C LEU A 195 -11.34 4.83 -16.68
N VAL A 196 -11.19 6.11 -16.98
CA VAL A 196 -11.10 6.64 -18.34
C VAL A 196 -9.64 6.76 -18.75
N GLU A 197 -9.32 6.19 -19.90
CA GLU A 197 -7.98 6.22 -20.51
C GLU A 197 -8.11 6.39 -22.03
N PRO A 198 -7.05 6.84 -22.72
CA PRO A 198 -5.75 7.24 -22.18
C PRO A 198 -5.78 8.62 -21.50
N ASN A 199 -4.78 8.89 -20.65
CA ASN A 199 -4.47 10.25 -20.19
C ASN A 199 -3.11 10.71 -20.74
N PRO A 200 -3.06 11.40 -21.90
CA PRO A 200 -1.82 11.94 -22.42
C PRO A 200 -1.30 13.12 -21.60
N PRO A 201 0.02 13.21 -21.33
CA PRO A 201 0.61 14.32 -20.57
C PRO A 201 0.32 15.66 -21.23
N SER A 202 -0.37 16.56 -20.51
CA SER A 202 -0.94 17.77 -21.12
C SER A 202 -0.84 19.03 -20.25
N VAL A 203 0.36 19.61 -20.22
CA VAL A 203 0.64 20.86 -19.47
C VAL A 203 -0.39 21.98 -19.77
N GLY A 204 -1.15 22.35 -18.74
CA GLY A 204 -2.10 23.46 -18.69
C GLY A 204 -3.40 23.23 -19.47
N ILE A 205 -3.75 21.98 -19.76
CA ILE A 205 -4.99 21.61 -20.45
C ILE A 205 -5.92 20.90 -19.48
N LEU A 206 -6.89 21.64 -18.92
CA LEU A 206 -7.88 21.08 -18.01
C LEU A 206 -9.32 21.10 -18.60
N PRO A 207 -10.20 20.15 -18.22
CA PRO A 207 -9.90 18.94 -17.44
C PRO A 207 -9.13 17.91 -18.27
N ASP A 208 -8.56 16.92 -17.60
CA ASP A 208 -7.72 15.92 -18.22
C ASP A 208 -8.47 14.96 -19.13
N HIS A 209 -7.70 14.31 -19.98
CA HIS A 209 -8.22 13.43 -21.01
C HIS A 209 -8.63 12.06 -20.44
N GLY A 210 -7.91 11.60 -19.42
CA GLY A 210 -8.18 10.39 -18.65
C GLY A 210 -8.10 10.67 -17.15
N ASP A 211 -8.27 9.62 -16.36
CA ASP A 211 -8.21 9.69 -14.90
C ASP A 211 -6.78 9.45 -14.37
N ASN A 212 -6.53 9.95 -13.16
CA ASN A 212 -5.39 9.61 -12.32
C ASN A 212 -5.91 8.98 -11.02
N LEU A 213 -5.18 8.04 -10.44
CA LEU A 213 -5.47 7.55 -9.09
C LEU A 213 -4.76 8.43 -8.06
N ASP A 214 -5.46 8.89 -7.03
CA ASP A 214 -4.83 9.62 -5.90
C ASP A 214 -4.70 8.77 -4.64
N ALA A 215 -5.24 7.55 -4.67
CA ALA A 215 -5.12 6.64 -3.56
C ALA A 215 -5.34 5.22 -4.01
N TRP A 216 -4.72 4.28 -3.30
CA TRP A 216 -4.81 2.88 -3.61
C TRP A 216 -4.67 2.03 -2.36
N ASP A 217 -5.56 1.05 -2.22
CA ASP A 217 -5.44 -0.05 -1.28
C ASP A 217 -5.89 -1.34 -1.99
N GLY A 218 -5.00 -2.32 -2.04
CA GLY A 218 -5.16 -3.53 -2.83
C GLY A 218 -5.69 -4.74 -2.05
N ASP A 219 -5.63 -4.72 -0.72
CA ASP A 219 -5.83 -5.90 0.12
C ASP A 219 -6.75 -5.71 1.33
N THR A 220 -7.19 -4.50 1.65
CA THR A 220 -8.08 -4.29 2.80
C THR A 220 -9.53 -4.68 2.46
N PRO A 221 -10.14 -5.64 3.20
CA PRO A 221 -11.55 -5.97 3.03
C PRO A 221 -12.46 -4.83 3.50
N ILE A 222 -13.13 -4.16 2.57
CA ILE A 222 -14.27 -3.29 2.91
C ILE A 222 -15.58 -4.05 2.78
N PHE A 223 -16.27 -4.23 3.90
CA PHE A 223 -17.59 -4.83 3.92
C PHE A 223 -18.67 -3.78 3.62
N GLN A 224 -19.39 -3.98 2.51
CA GLN A 224 -20.53 -3.14 2.15
C GLN A 224 -21.49 -3.03 3.36
N ASN A 225 -21.74 -1.78 3.81
CA ASN A 225 -22.59 -1.36 4.94
C ASN A 225 -21.92 -1.16 6.31
N GLU A 226 -20.60 -1.30 6.43
CA GLU A 226 -19.84 -0.82 7.60
C GLU A 226 -18.84 0.24 7.14
N PHE A 227 -18.81 1.38 7.83
CA PHE A 227 -17.74 2.34 7.60
C PHE A 227 -16.46 1.74 8.19
N PRO A 228 -15.37 1.62 7.40
CA PRO A 228 -14.10 1.12 7.91
C PRO A 228 -13.66 1.96 9.10
N ARG A 229 -13.16 1.31 10.14
CA ARG A 229 -12.56 2.02 11.28
C ARG A 229 -11.13 2.36 10.93
N ASN A 230 -10.58 3.41 11.54
CA ASN A 230 -9.19 3.78 11.41
C ASN A 230 -8.80 3.97 9.94
N VAL A 231 -9.55 4.78 9.21
CA VAL A 231 -9.14 5.18 7.86
C VAL A 231 -8.19 6.35 7.98
N TYR A 232 -6.98 6.18 7.47
CA TYR A 232 -5.92 7.18 7.51
C TYR A 232 -5.74 7.80 6.14
N PHE A 233 -5.50 9.10 6.09
CA PHE A 233 -5.44 9.82 4.82
C PHE A 233 -4.75 11.19 4.91
N SER A 234 -4.34 11.73 3.75
CA SER A 234 -3.98 13.14 3.55
C SER A 234 -5.08 13.89 2.79
N LEU A 235 -5.04 15.22 2.83
CA LEU A 235 -5.93 16.10 2.06
C LEU A 235 -5.10 17.10 1.27
N ASP A 236 -5.55 17.41 0.05
CA ASP A 236 -4.80 18.21 -0.91
C ASP A 236 -4.38 19.58 -0.35
N ALA A 237 -3.14 19.93 -0.61
CA ALA A 237 -2.58 21.23 -0.30
C ALA A 237 -3.10 22.31 -1.26
N ALA A 238 -3.05 23.57 -0.86
CA ALA A 238 -3.54 24.69 -1.68
C ALA A 238 -2.50 25.24 -2.68
N PHE A 239 -1.26 24.76 -2.67
CA PHE A 239 -0.23 25.27 -3.57
C PHE A 239 -0.44 24.70 -4.98
N PRO A 240 -0.12 25.44 -6.06
CA PRO A 240 -0.34 24.98 -7.42
C PRO A 240 0.48 23.77 -7.88
N GLU A 241 -0.17 22.91 -8.65
CA GLU A 241 0.49 21.96 -9.54
C GLU A 241 1.18 22.75 -10.69
N PRO A 242 2.50 22.57 -10.91
CA PRO A 242 3.26 23.34 -11.90
C PRO A 242 2.88 23.10 -13.37
N PHE A 243 2.49 21.87 -13.72
CA PHE A 243 2.05 21.43 -15.03
C PHE A 243 0.59 21.79 -15.31
N GLU A 244 -0.22 22.07 -14.29
CA GLU A 244 -1.65 22.29 -14.40
C GLU A 244 -2.09 23.60 -13.72
N PRO A 245 -1.50 24.75 -14.11
CA PRO A 245 -1.70 26.02 -13.41
C PRO A 245 -3.09 26.67 -13.63
N GLY A 246 -4.06 25.95 -14.20
CA GLY A 246 -5.40 26.44 -14.52
C GLY A 246 -6.33 26.43 -13.30
N PRO A 247 -7.24 27.40 -13.10
CA PRO A 247 -8.17 27.35 -11.98
C PRO A 247 -9.28 26.27 -12.18
N PRO A 248 -9.60 25.47 -11.15
CA PRO A 248 -8.98 25.44 -9.82
C PRO A 248 -7.58 24.84 -9.90
N VAL A 249 -6.63 25.54 -9.28
CA VAL A 249 -5.18 25.29 -9.42
C VAL A 249 -4.70 24.13 -8.55
N ASN A 250 -5.52 23.79 -7.56
CA ASN A 250 -5.59 22.62 -6.68
C ASN A 250 -6.81 22.84 -5.77
N THR A 251 -7.25 21.80 -5.06
CA THR A 251 -8.43 21.89 -4.22
C THR A 251 -8.15 22.58 -2.88
N GLY A 252 -6.95 22.45 -2.31
CA GLY A 252 -6.64 23.04 -1.01
C GLY A 252 -7.56 22.52 0.09
N THR A 253 -7.91 21.23 -0.01
CA THR A 253 -8.85 20.56 0.87
C THR A 253 -8.33 20.55 2.32
N ALA A 254 -7.01 20.46 2.54
CA ALA A 254 -6.39 20.54 3.87
C ALA A 254 -6.73 21.85 4.59
N ILE A 255 -6.32 22.99 4.02
CA ILE A 255 -6.50 24.30 4.66
C ILE A 255 -7.98 24.66 4.81
N ALA A 256 -8.84 24.23 3.88
CA ALA A 256 -10.28 24.41 3.95
C ALA A 256 -10.91 23.69 5.17
N ASN A 257 -10.27 22.63 5.66
CA ASN A 257 -10.71 21.85 6.81
C ASN A 257 -9.90 22.12 8.08
N GLY A 258 -8.96 23.07 8.04
CA GLY A 258 -8.16 23.49 9.19
C GLY A 258 -6.94 22.61 9.44
N PHE A 259 -6.51 21.86 8.45
CA PHE A 259 -5.30 21.05 8.44
C PHE A 259 -4.25 21.68 7.51
N VAL A 260 -3.12 21.01 7.40
CA VAL A 260 -1.99 21.37 6.55
C VAL A 260 -1.71 20.19 5.62
N GLY A 261 -1.38 20.47 4.36
CA GLY A 261 -0.88 19.49 3.41
C GLY A 261 0.31 18.75 4.01
N GLY A 262 0.30 17.43 3.87
CA GLY A 262 1.25 16.55 4.53
C GLY A 262 0.85 16.09 5.94
N ASP A 263 -0.27 16.56 6.52
CA ASP A 263 -0.82 15.96 7.74
C ASP A 263 -1.46 14.61 7.42
N VAL A 264 -1.22 13.60 8.25
CA VAL A 264 -1.99 12.35 8.20
C VAL A 264 -3.14 12.44 9.19
N LEU A 265 -4.35 12.32 8.67
CA LEU A 265 -5.60 12.38 9.39
C LEU A 265 -6.13 10.96 9.63
N VAL A 266 -7.06 10.84 10.58
CA VAL A 266 -7.77 9.59 10.86
C VAL A 266 -9.26 9.83 11.02
N SER A 267 -10.07 8.94 10.46
CA SER A 267 -11.51 8.89 10.70
C SER A 267 -11.96 7.50 11.09
N ASP A 268 -12.64 7.42 12.24
CA ASP A 268 -13.13 6.15 12.81
C ASP A 268 -14.65 6.01 12.73
N LEU A 269 -15.33 7.09 12.37
CA LEU A 269 -16.78 7.20 12.44
C LEU A 269 -17.32 8.02 11.28
N SER A 270 -18.21 7.39 10.51
CA SER A 270 -18.98 8.05 9.47
C SER A 270 -19.65 9.34 10.01
N GLY A 271 -19.34 10.50 9.44
CA GLY A 271 -19.90 11.80 9.82
C GLY A 271 -19.00 12.65 10.72
N ALA A 272 -18.02 12.04 11.38
CA ALA A 272 -17.20 12.72 12.37
C ALA A 272 -16.06 13.49 11.70
N ALA A 273 -15.83 14.73 12.16
CA ALA A 273 -14.66 15.49 11.74
C ALA A 273 -13.39 14.66 11.98
N PRO A 274 -12.44 14.65 11.03
CA PRO A 274 -11.27 13.80 11.16
C PRO A 274 -10.37 14.29 12.29
N GLY A 275 -9.68 13.36 12.93
CA GLY A 275 -8.63 13.63 13.89
C GLY A 275 -7.29 13.80 13.18
N LEU A 276 -6.38 14.59 13.76
CA LEU A 276 -4.98 14.59 13.36
C LEU A 276 -4.31 13.34 13.95
N PHE A 277 -3.84 12.43 13.09
CA PHE A 277 -3.08 11.25 13.51
C PHE A 277 -1.60 11.60 13.59
N ALA A 278 -0.97 11.94 12.47
CA ALA A 278 0.42 12.40 12.41
C ALA A 278 0.50 13.83 11.87
N ASP A 279 1.14 14.70 12.64
CA ASP A 279 1.48 16.06 12.21
C ASP A 279 2.64 16.01 11.22
N SER A 280 2.54 16.76 10.13
CA SER A 280 3.56 16.74 9.05
C SER A 280 4.98 17.06 9.55
N ARG A 281 5.15 17.80 10.66
CA ARG A 281 6.47 18.03 11.29
C ARG A 281 7.14 16.77 11.79
N PHE A 282 6.36 15.76 12.19
CA PHE A 282 6.92 14.47 12.60
C PHE A 282 7.33 13.62 11.42
N LEU A 283 6.88 13.96 10.21
CA LEU A 283 7.35 13.38 8.95
C LEU A 283 8.65 14.05 8.46
N GLY A 284 9.10 15.10 9.17
CA GLY A 284 10.20 15.96 8.73
C GLY A 284 9.81 16.91 7.60
N LEU A 285 8.49 17.10 7.42
CA LEU A 285 7.90 18.07 6.52
C LEU A 285 7.70 19.41 7.23
N ASN A 286 7.21 20.33 6.44
CA ASN A 286 7.25 21.77 6.60
C ASN A 286 6.14 22.34 7.51
N GLY A 287 5.41 21.49 8.26
CA GLY A 287 4.20 21.85 9.01
C GLY A 287 4.36 22.65 10.31
N GLY A 288 5.10 23.77 10.31
CA GLY A 288 4.92 24.77 11.38
C GLY A 288 6.17 25.32 12.10
N MET A 289 7.30 25.50 11.40
CA MET A 289 8.33 26.46 11.83
C MET A 289 8.01 27.87 11.28
N PRO A 290 8.43 28.97 11.94
CA PRO A 290 8.00 30.31 11.55
C PRO A 290 8.84 30.83 10.38
N HIS A 291 8.33 30.80 9.14
CA HIS A 291 8.87 31.58 8.02
C HIS A 291 7.75 32.36 7.33
N GLN A 292 7.87 33.69 7.33
CA GLN A 292 8.24 34.62 6.24
C GLN A 292 7.19 34.87 5.14
N GLY A 293 6.04 34.17 5.16
CA GLY A 293 4.93 34.46 4.24
C GLY A 293 3.55 34.06 4.78
N PRO A 294 2.45 34.63 4.25
CA PRO A 294 1.08 34.21 4.58
C PRO A 294 0.68 32.81 4.07
N ASN A 295 1.52 32.14 3.27
CA ASN A 295 1.22 30.89 2.55
C ASN A 295 2.12 29.71 2.96
N ASP A 296 2.99 29.88 3.96
CA ASP A 296 4.07 28.91 4.27
C ASP A 296 3.61 27.74 5.17
N PHE A 297 2.30 27.63 5.45
CA PHE A 297 1.76 26.59 6.32
C PHE A 297 1.30 25.34 5.57
N ASP A 298 1.15 25.37 4.25
CA ASP A 298 0.44 24.36 3.45
C ASP A 298 1.26 24.10 2.17
N ALA A 299 2.50 23.66 2.36
CA ALA A 299 3.56 23.79 1.36
C ALA A 299 4.28 22.47 1.05
N ASP A 300 3.93 21.37 1.70
CA ASP A 300 4.23 20.01 1.23
C ASP A 300 2.90 19.27 1.07
N ASP A 301 2.89 18.23 0.27
CA ASP A 301 1.70 17.42 0.00
C ASP A 301 2.07 15.93 -0.09
N LEU A 302 1.20 15.08 0.42
CA LEU A 302 1.39 13.63 0.53
C LEU A 302 0.62 12.94 -0.60
N ASP A 303 1.28 12.45 -1.64
CA ASP A 303 0.58 11.76 -2.75
C ASP A 303 0.49 10.24 -2.57
N ALA A 304 1.14 9.71 -1.54
CA ALA A 304 1.13 8.30 -1.26
C ALA A 304 1.37 8.06 0.22
N LEU A 305 0.63 7.11 0.79
CA LEU A 305 0.70 6.76 2.20
C LEU A 305 0.69 5.24 2.36
N VAL A 306 1.62 4.74 3.15
CA VAL A 306 1.60 3.38 3.68
C VAL A 306 1.67 3.49 5.19
N LEU A 307 0.72 2.88 5.87
CA LEU A 307 0.62 2.85 7.32
C LEU A 307 0.36 1.43 7.83
N TRP A 308 1.22 1.00 8.74
CA TRP A 308 0.90 -0.06 9.69
C TRP A 308 0.83 0.55 11.09
N ASN A 309 -0.35 0.51 11.70
CA ASN A 309 -0.58 1.02 13.05
C ASN A 309 -0.31 -0.06 14.09
N ASN A 310 0.38 0.29 15.17
CA ASN A 310 0.77 -0.61 16.25
C ASN A 310 -0.38 -0.90 17.26
N ASP A 311 -1.64 -0.77 16.82
CA ASP A 311 -2.86 -0.78 17.64
C ASP A 311 -2.98 0.34 18.70
N ASN A 312 -2.06 1.31 18.72
CA ASN A 312 -2.21 2.54 19.52
C ASN A 312 -3.04 3.57 18.73
N PRO A 313 -4.13 4.10 19.32
CA PRO A 313 -4.89 5.18 18.67
C PRO A 313 -4.13 6.51 18.58
N GLU A 314 -3.05 6.67 19.35
CA GLU A 314 -2.14 7.83 19.25
C GLU A 314 -0.97 7.47 18.34
N TYR A 315 -0.58 8.41 17.47
CA TYR A 315 0.60 8.25 16.63
C TYR A 315 1.87 8.13 17.46
N ASP A 316 2.52 6.96 17.34
CA ASP A 316 3.83 6.65 17.90
C ASP A 316 4.89 6.80 16.78
N PRO A 317 5.63 7.93 16.74
CA PRO A 317 6.48 8.24 15.61
C PRO A 317 7.73 7.35 15.53
N VAL A 318 8.09 6.98 14.30
CA VAL A 318 9.21 6.10 13.93
C VAL A 318 10.57 6.63 14.41
N THR A 319 11.17 6.15 15.49
CA THR A 319 12.49 6.68 15.92
C THR A 319 13.66 6.32 14.99
N GLY A 320 13.42 5.47 14.00
CA GLY A 320 14.30 5.07 12.91
C GLY A 320 13.70 3.87 12.16
N PRO A 321 14.25 3.47 10.99
CA PRO A 321 13.74 2.32 10.26
C PRO A 321 13.61 1.09 11.15
N TYR A 322 12.49 0.36 10.99
CA TYR A 322 12.18 -0.85 11.75
C TYR A 322 11.90 -0.65 13.25
N SER A 323 11.81 0.58 13.75
CA SER A 323 11.40 0.81 15.15
C SER A 323 9.96 0.34 15.45
N TRP A 324 9.14 0.14 14.41
CA TRP A 324 7.82 -0.49 14.47
C TRP A 324 7.82 -1.98 14.80
N LEU A 325 8.99 -2.59 14.99
CA LEU A 325 9.08 -3.95 15.53
C LEU A 325 9.25 -3.98 17.06
N GLY A 326 9.49 -2.81 17.67
CA GLY A 326 9.96 -2.73 19.04
C GLY A 326 11.36 -3.33 19.20
N GLY A 327 11.85 -3.36 20.44
CA GLY A 327 13.19 -3.84 20.77
C GLY A 327 13.16 -5.06 21.68
N PRO A 328 14.18 -5.92 21.62
CA PRO A 328 14.31 -7.07 22.53
C PRO A 328 14.46 -6.67 24.01
N ASP A 329 14.72 -5.39 24.28
CA ASP A 329 14.79 -4.76 25.60
C ASP A 329 13.46 -4.13 26.06
N GLY A 330 12.39 -4.29 25.28
CA GLY A 330 11.06 -3.75 25.57
C GLY A 330 10.89 -2.29 25.18
N THR A 331 11.68 -1.76 24.23
CA THR A 331 11.34 -0.47 23.61
C THR A 331 9.97 -0.53 22.96
N GLN A 332 9.20 0.54 23.13
CA GLN A 332 7.85 0.66 22.59
C GLN A 332 7.89 0.49 21.07
N GLN A 333 6.97 -0.34 20.58
CA GLN A 333 6.69 -0.46 19.16
C GLN A 333 6.15 0.88 18.65
N THR A 334 6.67 1.37 17.53
CA THR A 334 6.13 2.57 16.87
C THR A 334 5.16 2.18 15.76
N ASP A 335 4.43 3.16 15.21
CA ASP A 335 3.77 2.98 13.92
C ASP A 335 4.83 2.85 12.81
N MET A 336 4.49 2.19 11.70
CA MET A 336 5.24 2.29 10.45
C MET A 336 4.47 3.23 9.53
N LEU A 337 5.03 4.41 9.25
CA LEU A 337 4.47 5.38 8.32
C LEU A 337 5.51 5.64 7.24
N LEU A 338 5.17 5.29 6.01
CA LEU A 338 5.94 5.57 4.81
C LEU A 338 5.09 6.43 3.88
N PHE A 339 5.73 7.26 3.08
CA PHE A 339 5.01 8.20 2.23
C PHE A 339 5.81 8.64 1.00
N SER A 340 5.14 9.13 -0.03
CA SER A 340 5.77 9.92 -1.09
C SER A 340 5.24 11.35 -1.08
N LEU A 341 5.87 12.21 -1.86
CA LEU A 341 5.54 13.63 -1.92
C LEU A 341 5.29 14.05 -3.36
N ARG A 342 4.35 14.99 -3.48
CA ARG A 342 4.09 15.75 -4.68
C ARG A 342 5.25 16.61 -5.12
N ARG A 343 5.44 16.71 -6.43
CA ARG A 343 6.17 17.78 -7.12
C ARG A 343 5.81 19.10 -6.50
N ASN A 344 6.85 19.92 -6.42
CA ASN A 344 6.73 21.28 -5.89
C ASN A 344 6.35 21.36 -4.40
N SER A 345 6.23 20.23 -3.69
CA SER A 345 6.39 20.20 -2.23
C SER A 345 7.69 20.91 -1.86
N ALA A 346 7.65 21.78 -0.86
CA ALA A 346 8.76 22.63 -0.47
C ALA A 346 10.04 21.85 -0.19
N LEU A 347 9.94 20.63 0.37
CA LEU A 347 11.07 19.73 0.59
C LEU A 347 11.83 19.42 -0.72
N LEU A 348 11.10 19.30 -1.83
CA LEU A 348 11.62 18.94 -3.16
C LEU A 348 12.11 20.16 -3.95
N THR A 349 11.68 21.37 -3.60
CA THR A 349 12.10 22.60 -4.31
C THR A 349 13.58 22.94 -4.12
N THR A 350 14.27 22.28 -3.19
CA THR A 350 15.71 22.45 -2.98
C THR A 350 16.41 21.10 -2.83
N PRO A 351 17.70 20.97 -3.20
CA PRO A 351 18.45 19.74 -2.99
C PRO A 351 18.52 19.37 -1.50
N THR A 352 17.73 18.36 -1.11
CA THR A 352 17.66 17.86 0.27
C THR A 352 18.21 16.44 0.30
N LEU A 353 19.24 16.19 1.13
CA LEU A 353 19.81 14.85 1.28
C LEU A 353 18.99 14.00 2.24
N ASP A 354 18.95 12.69 1.98
CA ASP A 354 18.26 11.72 2.82
C ASP A 354 18.83 11.66 4.25
N ALA A 355 17.93 11.48 5.24
CA ALA A 355 18.31 11.37 6.64
C ALA A 355 18.91 10.00 7.06
N LEU A 356 18.83 8.97 6.21
CA LEU A 356 19.42 7.64 6.47
C LEU A 356 20.90 7.57 6.10
N GLY A 357 21.46 8.61 5.50
CA GLY A 357 22.88 8.74 5.22
C GLY A 357 23.34 8.00 3.97
N SER A 358 22.44 7.70 3.03
CA SER A 358 22.84 7.14 1.73
C SER A 358 23.60 8.15 0.87
N GLY A 359 23.40 9.45 1.14
CA GLY A 359 24.00 10.55 0.39
C GLY A 359 23.25 10.86 -0.91
N MET A 360 22.05 10.31 -1.07
CA MET A 360 21.15 10.61 -2.18
C MET A 360 20.30 11.83 -1.85
N GLU A 361 19.97 12.62 -2.87
CA GLU A 361 18.98 13.67 -2.73
C GLU A 361 17.59 13.06 -2.82
N ILE A 362 16.68 13.46 -1.94
CA ILE A 362 15.26 13.12 -2.00
C ILE A 362 14.66 13.71 -3.28
N THR A 363 13.81 12.95 -3.94
CA THR A 363 13.11 13.34 -5.16
C THR A 363 11.68 12.83 -5.14
N GLU A 364 10.87 13.37 -6.04
CA GLU A 364 9.55 12.89 -6.39
C GLU A 364 9.54 11.36 -6.59
N GLY A 365 8.48 10.69 -6.16
CA GLY A 365 8.32 9.25 -6.29
C GLY A 365 9.23 8.41 -5.37
N ASP A 366 10.10 9.01 -4.55
CA ASP A 366 10.76 8.31 -3.46
C ASP A 366 9.74 7.92 -2.38
N ILE A 367 9.89 6.72 -1.84
CA ILE A 367 9.18 6.31 -0.63
C ILE A 367 10.06 6.68 0.56
N LEU A 368 9.56 7.61 1.36
CA LEU A 368 10.23 8.22 2.49
C LEU A 368 9.76 7.59 3.81
N VAL A 369 10.67 7.57 4.78
CA VAL A 369 10.39 7.22 6.16
C VAL A 369 10.83 8.37 7.07
N PRO A 370 10.04 8.76 8.09
CA PRO A 370 10.48 9.73 9.07
C PRO A 370 11.68 9.23 9.88
N VAL A 371 12.68 10.08 10.09
CA VAL A 371 13.87 9.76 10.89
C VAL A 371 14.08 10.80 11.99
N LEU A 372 14.22 10.34 13.23
CA LEU A 372 14.57 11.19 14.35
C LEU A 372 16.07 11.54 14.32
N VAL A 373 16.38 12.73 13.79
CA VAL A 373 17.77 13.21 13.63
C VAL A 373 18.28 14.05 14.81
N GLY A 374 17.38 14.42 15.73
CA GLY A 374 17.72 15.16 16.94
C GLY A 374 16.57 15.18 17.94
N PRO A 375 16.74 15.77 19.14
CA PRO A 375 15.68 15.82 20.15
C PRO A 375 14.42 16.51 19.63
N GLY A 376 13.40 15.72 19.27
CA GLY A 376 12.15 16.21 18.68
C GLY A 376 12.31 16.82 17.29
N THR A 377 13.40 16.52 16.57
CA THR A 377 13.63 17.01 15.20
C THR A 377 13.68 15.83 14.24
N TRP A 378 12.83 15.92 13.23
CA TRP A 378 12.57 14.89 12.25
C TRP A 378 13.06 15.33 10.89
N ALA A 379 13.54 14.37 10.11
CA ALA A 379 13.87 14.55 8.70
C ALA A 379 13.50 13.27 7.94
N PRO A 380 13.00 13.37 6.72
CA PRO A 380 12.71 12.20 5.91
C PRO A 380 14.00 11.53 5.43
N GLY A 381 13.96 10.21 5.32
CA GLY A 381 15.00 9.43 4.68
C GLY A 381 14.41 8.50 3.63
N ILE A 382 15.16 8.23 2.56
CA ILE A 382 14.71 7.40 1.44
C ILE A 382 14.71 5.93 1.88
N PHE A 383 13.52 5.34 2.01
CA PHE A 383 13.34 3.92 2.31
C PHE A 383 13.39 3.07 1.05
N ILE A 384 12.70 3.51 -0.01
CA ILE A 384 12.81 3.01 -1.39
C ILE A 384 12.99 4.23 -2.29
N ASN A 385 13.98 4.19 -3.16
CA ASN A 385 14.17 5.22 -4.18
C ASN A 385 13.29 4.93 -5.41
N ALA A 386 12.75 5.96 -6.05
CA ALA A 386 11.83 5.85 -7.20
C ALA A 386 12.35 4.92 -8.31
N GLU A 387 13.66 4.94 -8.58
CA GLU A 387 14.27 4.12 -9.63
C GLU A 387 14.17 2.63 -9.35
N ALA A 388 14.15 2.23 -8.07
CA ALA A 388 13.92 0.84 -7.69
C ALA A 388 12.51 0.39 -8.09
N LEU A 389 11.51 1.27 -8.02
CA LEU A 389 10.15 0.99 -8.51
C LEU A 389 10.07 0.96 -10.05
N GLY A 390 11.13 1.38 -10.74
CA GLY A 390 11.19 1.45 -12.21
C GLY A 390 10.66 2.77 -12.76
N ILE A 391 10.64 3.80 -11.93
CA ILE A 391 10.29 5.18 -12.25
C ILE A 391 11.57 5.94 -12.61
N ASP A 392 11.54 6.81 -13.61
CA ASP A 392 12.71 7.55 -14.06
C ASP A 392 12.88 8.85 -13.26
N THR A 393 14.13 9.18 -12.99
CA THR A 393 14.48 10.43 -12.30
C THR A 393 15.72 11.05 -12.93
N VAL A 394 16.00 12.29 -12.56
CA VAL A 394 17.25 13.00 -12.83
C VAL A 394 18.45 12.26 -12.24
N ARG A 395 18.28 11.48 -11.15
CA ARG A 395 19.37 10.70 -10.56
C ARG A 395 19.77 9.51 -11.45
N SER A 396 18.82 8.86 -12.13
CA SER A 396 19.10 7.85 -13.16
C SER A 396 19.68 8.42 -14.46
N GLY A 397 19.86 9.74 -14.53
CA GLY A 397 20.24 10.44 -15.76
C GLY A 397 19.06 10.65 -16.71
N GLY A 398 17.85 10.46 -16.18
CA GLY A 398 16.57 10.63 -16.82
C GLY A 398 15.87 11.94 -16.47
N GLY A 399 14.54 11.87 -16.38
CA GLY A 399 13.64 13.02 -16.21
C GLY A 399 13.33 13.73 -17.53
N ALA A 400 12.15 14.37 -17.62
CA ALA A 400 11.71 15.03 -18.84
C ALA A 400 11.53 16.53 -18.71
N SER A 401 11.78 17.20 -19.83
CA SER A 401 11.46 18.60 -20.03
C SER A 401 10.06 18.74 -20.61
N TRP A 402 9.18 19.36 -19.83
CA TRP A 402 7.80 19.67 -20.21
C TRP A 402 7.59 21.16 -20.50
N GLY A 403 8.69 21.94 -20.57
CA GLY A 403 8.63 23.39 -20.81
C GLY A 403 8.20 24.21 -19.60
N VAL A 404 8.15 23.58 -18.41
CA VAL A 404 7.82 24.23 -17.13
C VAL A 404 9.09 24.33 -16.28
N PRO A 405 9.51 25.53 -15.84
CA PRO A 405 10.71 25.68 -15.03
C PRO A 405 10.62 24.92 -13.70
N ASN A 406 11.64 24.11 -13.39
CA ASN A 406 11.74 23.44 -12.10
C ASN A 406 12.54 24.31 -11.11
N PRO A 407 11.97 24.72 -9.96
CA PRO A 407 12.68 25.54 -8.97
C PRO A 407 13.92 24.85 -8.39
N ARG A 408 13.92 23.52 -8.31
CA ARG A 408 15.05 22.70 -7.83
C ARG A 408 16.25 22.77 -8.77
N TYR A 409 15.99 22.77 -10.08
CA TYR A 409 17.01 22.72 -11.11
C TYR A 409 17.11 24.07 -11.84
N GLU A 410 17.79 25.05 -11.21
CA GLU A 410 17.90 26.41 -11.73
C GLU A 410 18.25 26.47 -13.24
N GLY A 411 17.37 27.10 -14.02
CA GLY A 411 17.54 27.26 -15.47
C GLY A 411 17.30 25.99 -16.28
N LYS A 412 16.78 24.93 -15.67
CA LYS A 412 16.29 23.71 -16.31
C LYS A 412 14.80 23.55 -16.04
N ASP A 413 14.14 22.88 -16.97
CA ASP A 413 12.72 22.55 -16.95
C ASP A 413 12.50 21.04 -16.84
N ILE A 414 13.48 20.34 -16.24
CA ILE A 414 13.46 18.90 -16.06
C ILE A 414 12.78 18.58 -14.74
N TRP A 415 11.84 17.64 -14.76
CA TRP A 415 11.13 17.15 -13.59
C TRP A 415 11.30 15.65 -13.44
N ASP A 416 11.21 15.22 -12.19
CA ASP A 416 11.11 13.83 -11.76
C ASP A 416 9.63 13.45 -11.67
N ASP A 417 9.36 12.15 -11.69
CA ASP A 417 7.99 11.60 -11.71
C ASP A 417 7.49 11.32 -10.29
N GLU A 418 6.17 11.40 -10.07
CA GLU A 418 5.52 11.18 -8.78
C GLU A 418 4.97 9.76 -8.61
N LEU A 419 4.62 9.44 -7.37
CA LEU A 419 3.74 8.35 -7.03
C LEU A 419 2.41 8.96 -6.60
N ASP A 420 1.32 8.66 -7.30
CA ASP A 420 0.00 9.20 -6.98
C ASP A 420 -0.81 8.23 -6.09
N ALA A 421 -0.33 7.00 -5.95
CA ALA A 421 -0.92 6.03 -5.06
C ALA A 421 0.07 4.95 -4.66
N LEU A 422 -0.04 4.42 -3.44
CA LEU A 422 0.88 3.41 -2.92
C LEU A 422 0.18 2.49 -1.91
N ASP A 423 0.51 1.20 -1.99
CA ASP A 423 0.13 0.18 -1.03
C ASP A 423 1.28 -0.84 -0.88
N VAL A 424 1.40 -1.41 0.32
CA VAL A 424 2.28 -2.54 0.60
C VAL A 424 1.47 -3.73 1.04
N ASN A 425 1.42 -4.73 0.17
CA ASN A 425 0.81 -5.99 0.49
C ASN A 425 1.86 -6.91 1.10
N MET A 426 1.58 -7.44 2.30
CA MET A 426 2.32 -8.58 2.84
C MET A 426 1.63 -9.85 2.36
N THR A 427 2.27 -10.57 1.46
CA THR A 427 1.83 -11.92 1.15
C THR A 427 2.16 -12.77 2.36
N MET A 428 1.14 -13.34 3.00
CA MET A 428 1.31 -14.50 3.88
C MET A 428 1.82 -15.64 3.01
N ILE A 429 3.11 -15.61 2.69
CA ILE A 429 3.79 -16.80 2.22
C ILE A 429 3.56 -17.78 3.36
N ASP A 430 2.91 -18.89 3.07
CA ASP A 430 3.07 -20.10 3.87
C ASP A 430 4.54 -20.48 3.67
N VAL A 431 5.44 -19.69 4.26
CA VAL A 431 6.87 -19.97 4.27
C VAL A 431 6.88 -21.26 5.04
N PRO A 432 7.18 -22.40 4.41
CA PRO A 432 7.36 -23.60 5.18
C PRO A 432 8.39 -23.23 6.24
N VAL A 433 7.96 -23.25 7.51
CA VAL A 433 8.83 -22.94 8.62
C VAL A 433 9.98 -23.91 8.46
N LEU A 434 11.16 -23.39 8.12
CA LEU A 434 12.31 -24.24 7.93
C LEU A 434 12.59 -24.90 9.27
N ASP A 435 12.39 -26.20 9.34
CA ASP A 435 12.36 -26.90 10.61
C ASP A 435 13.14 -28.20 10.50
N ALA A 436 14.34 -28.21 11.06
CA ALA A 436 15.17 -29.40 11.12
C ALA A 436 15.00 -30.20 12.42
N ASN A 437 14.03 -29.86 13.27
CA ASN A 437 13.66 -30.64 14.47
C ASN A 437 12.62 -31.71 14.09
N PHE A 438 13.10 -32.76 13.43
CA PHE A 438 12.25 -33.78 12.84
C PHE A 438 11.65 -34.76 13.86
N ASP A 439 12.16 -34.80 15.10
CA ASP A 439 11.58 -35.63 16.17
C ASP A 439 10.75 -34.84 17.21
N ASP A 440 10.53 -33.55 16.95
CA ASP A 440 9.71 -32.63 17.74
C ASP A 440 10.19 -32.46 19.21
N ASP A 441 11.46 -32.70 19.50
CA ASP A 441 11.99 -32.68 20.87
C ASP A 441 12.52 -31.31 21.34
N SER A 442 12.40 -30.30 20.46
CA SER A 442 12.76 -28.88 20.67
C SER A 442 14.26 -28.59 20.63
N ASP A 443 15.08 -29.47 20.08
CA ASP A 443 16.41 -29.14 19.61
C ASP A 443 16.65 -29.62 18.16
N VAL A 444 17.79 -29.24 17.59
CA VAL A 444 18.23 -29.73 16.28
C VAL A 444 19.59 -30.38 16.47
N ASP A 445 19.63 -31.71 16.49
CA ASP A 445 20.80 -32.47 16.87
C ASP A 445 21.09 -33.67 15.95
N GLY A 446 21.91 -34.62 16.44
CA GLY A 446 22.30 -35.80 15.67
C GLY A 446 21.15 -36.80 15.45
N THR A 447 20.07 -36.70 16.21
CA THR A 447 18.86 -37.51 16.11
C THR A 447 18.03 -37.05 14.92
N ASP A 448 17.90 -35.74 14.72
CA ASP A 448 17.31 -35.18 13.50
C ASP A 448 18.12 -35.53 12.26
N PHE A 449 19.45 -35.43 12.36
CA PHE A 449 20.32 -35.85 11.26
C PHE A 449 20.09 -37.31 10.87
N LEU A 450 19.85 -38.17 11.86
CA LEU A 450 19.54 -39.58 11.62
C LEU A 450 18.16 -39.75 10.96
N THR A 451 17.18 -38.92 11.31
CA THR A 451 15.85 -38.89 10.65
C THR A 451 15.98 -38.52 9.17
N TRP A 452 16.70 -37.45 8.84
CA TRP A 452 17.00 -37.11 7.44
C TRP A 452 17.76 -38.24 6.73
N GLN A 453 18.84 -38.75 7.34
CA GLN A 453 19.68 -39.78 6.73
C GLN A 453 18.91 -41.09 6.46
N THR A 454 17.90 -41.41 7.27
CA THR A 454 17.09 -42.62 7.14
C THR A 454 16.11 -42.53 5.98
N ASN A 455 15.63 -41.33 5.66
CA ASN A 455 14.60 -41.10 4.65
C ASN A 455 15.17 -40.53 3.34
N PHE A 456 16.45 -40.13 3.31
CA PHE A 456 17.12 -39.72 2.09
C PHE A 456 17.45 -40.92 1.16
N PRO A 457 17.14 -40.85 -0.15
CA PRO A 457 16.32 -39.84 -0.82
C PRO A 457 14.82 -40.23 -0.80
N THR A 458 13.94 -39.27 -0.57
CA THR A 458 12.49 -39.43 -0.76
C THR A 458 12.02 -38.38 -1.76
N PRO A 459 11.53 -38.75 -2.96
CA PRO A 459 11.26 -37.79 -4.04
C PRO A 459 9.87 -37.14 -4.00
N PHE A 460 8.97 -37.57 -3.11
CA PHE A 460 7.65 -36.96 -2.89
C PHE A 460 6.95 -37.61 -1.68
N GLY A 461 6.04 -36.88 -1.05
CA GLY A 461 5.21 -37.36 0.06
C GLY A 461 5.97 -37.45 1.39
N ALA A 462 7.10 -36.76 1.50
CA ALA A 462 7.76 -36.53 2.76
C ALA A 462 6.93 -35.57 3.64
N THR A 463 7.27 -35.58 4.91
CA THR A 463 6.76 -34.72 5.97
C THR A 463 7.94 -34.29 6.82
N ASN A 464 7.78 -33.24 7.61
CA ASN A 464 8.84 -32.79 8.51
C ASN A 464 9.39 -33.94 9.39
N ALA A 465 8.51 -34.74 9.99
CA ALA A 465 8.89 -35.91 10.79
C ALA A 465 9.65 -37.02 10.03
N THR A 466 9.76 -36.90 8.71
CA THR A 466 10.54 -37.79 7.86
C THR A 466 11.76 -37.12 7.23
N GLY A 467 12.11 -35.89 7.62
CA GLY A 467 13.32 -35.21 7.17
C GLY A 467 13.11 -34.14 6.09
N ASP A 468 11.88 -33.68 5.87
CA ASP A 468 11.52 -32.59 4.96
C ASP A 468 11.58 -31.25 5.73
N ALA A 469 12.72 -30.59 5.65
CA ALA A 469 13.02 -29.38 6.40
C ALA A 469 12.52 -28.11 5.70
N ASP A 470 12.38 -28.11 4.37
CA ASP A 470 11.84 -26.98 3.61
C ASP A 470 10.37 -27.14 3.20
N GLY A 471 9.71 -28.21 3.63
CA GLY A 471 8.28 -28.43 3.42
C GLY A 471 7.89 -28.69 1.96
N ASP A 472 8.84 -29.02 1.07
CA ASP A 472 8.58 -29.23 -0.35
C ASP A 472 8.04 -30.63 -0.68
N SER A 473 7.78 -31.43 0.36
CA SER A 473 7.31 -32.81 0.32
C SER A 473 8.34 -33.81 -0.21
N ASP A 474 9.62 -33.48 -0.22
CA ASP A 474 10.71 -34.38 -0.55
C ASP A 474 11.77 -34.47 0.59
N VAL A 475 12.78 -35.33 0.44
CA VAL A 475 13.92 -35.42 1.36
C VAL A 475 15.17 -35.50 0.50
N ASP A 476 15.85 -34.37 0.35
CA ASP A 476 16.99 -34.20 -0.53
C ASP A 476 18.19 -33.46 0.14
N LEU A 477 19.06 -32.83 -0.65
CA LEU A 477 20.23 -32.11 -0.13
C LEU A 477 19.92 -30.69 0.36
N ALA A 478 18.78 -30.10 -0.02
CA ALA A 478 18.28 -28.83 0.49
C ALA A 478 17.94 -28.95 1.98
N ASP A 479 17.23 -30.02 2.38
CA ASP A 479 16.93 -30.31 3.78
C ASP A 479 18.17 -30.46 4.65
N LEU A 480 19.19 -31.14 4.10
CA LEU A 480 20.49 -31.28 4.77
C LEU A 480 21.17 -29.91 4.97
N GLY A 481 21.00 -29.00 4.02
CA GLY A 481 21.48 -27.62 4.13
C GLY A 481 20.85 -26.89 5.31
N ILE A 482 19.54 -27.10 5.54
CA ILE A 482 18.78 -26.51 6.64
C ILE A 482 19.19 -27.10 7.98
N TRP A 483 19.30 -28.44 8.07
CA TRP A 483 19.81 -29.10 9.28
C TRP A 483 21.20 -28.57 9.67
N HIS A 484 22.12 -28.41 8.71
CA HIS A 484 23.43 -27.82 9.00
C HIS A 484 23.36 -26.38 9.53
N ALA A 485 22.41 -25.59 9.03
CA ALA A 485 22.23 -24.21 9.46
C ALA A 485 21.62 -24.10 10.88
N GLN A 486 20.79 -25.08 11.25
CA GLN A 486 20.06 -25.09 12.52
C GLN A 486 20.69 -25.96 13.61
N TYR A 487 21.70 -26.78 13.28
CA TYR A 487 22.35 -27.67 14.24
C TYR A 487 22.84 -26.94 15.51
N GLY A 488 22.35 -27.41 16.66
CA GLY A 488 22.67 -26.86 17.98
C GLY A 488 21.84 -25.64 18.40
N ILE A 489 20.85 -25.23 17.59
CA ILE A 489 19.83 -24.26 17.99
C ILE A 489 18.78 -24.97 18.85
N THR A 490 18.51 -24.43 20.02
CA THR A 490 17.31 -24.73 20.81
C THR A 490 16.42 -23.49 20.71
N PRO A 491 15.26 -23.55 20.03
CA PRO A 491 14.34 -22.43 20.01
C PRO A 491 14.02 -22.01 21.45
N ALA A 492 14.09 -20.71 21.73
CA ALA A 492 13.58 -20.20 23.00
C ALA A 492 12.11 -20.63 23.13
N PRO A 493 11.65 -21.11 24.30
CA PRO A 493 10.30 -21.63 24.43
C PRO A 493 9.30 -20.58 23.96
N LEU A 494 8.52 -20.92 22.93
CA LEU A 494 7.41 -20.11 22.46
C LEU A 494 6.51 -19.86 23.66
N LEU A 495 6.48 -18.60 24.13
CA LEU A 495 5.46 -18.19 25.08
C LEU A 495 4.14 -18.30 24.33
N ALA A 496 3.36 -19.33 24.65
CA ALA A 496 2.00 -19.46 24.15
C ALA A 496 1.24 -18.18 24.55
N VAL A 497 1.03 -17.30 23.58
CA VAL A 497 0.08 -16.20 23.72
C VAL A 497 -1.29 -16.86 23.70
N SER A 498 -1.85 -17.16 24.86
CA SER A 498 -3.27 -17.47 24.95
C SER A 498 -4.01 -16.18 24.59
N SER A 499 -4.37 -16.01 23.32
CA SER A 499 -5.41 -15.06 22.97
C SER A 499 -6.62 -15.43 23.82
N ALA A 500 -7.07 -14.49 24.65
CA ALA A 500 -8.29 -14.68 25.41
C ALA A 500 -9.42 -14.78 24.38
N VAL A 501 -9.80 -16.01 24.03
CA VAL A 501 -11.00 -16.27 23.24
C VAL A 501 -12.14 -15.60 24.00
N PRO A 502 -12.83 -14.60 23.42
CA PRO A 502 -13.97 -14.00 24.08
C PRO A 502 -14.98 -15.11 24.33
N GLU A 503 -15.23 -15.43 25.61
CA GLU A 503 -16.23 -16.44 25.94
C GLU A 503 -17.56 -15.99 25.33
N PRO A 504 -18.24 -16.83 24.53
CA PRO A 504 -19.49 -16.44 23.90
C PRO A 504 -20.47 -15.98 24.97
N SER A 505 -21.24 -14.95 24.66
CA SER A 505 -22.29 -14.31 25.49
C SER A 505 -23.43 -15.26 25.92
N SER A 506 -23.25 -16.57 25.78
CA SER A 506 -24.17 -17.63 26.17
C SER A 506 -24.46 -17.65 27.68
N LEU A 507 -23.54 -17.18 28.54
CA LEU A 507 -23.82 -16.94 29.97
C LEU A 507 -24.84 -15.82 30.20
N LEU A 508 -24.78 -14.73 29.42
CA LEU A 508 -25.75 -13.63 29.48
C LEU A 508 -27.12 -14.07 28.96
N ILE A 509 -27.17 -14.88 27.89
CA ILE A 509 -28.42 -15.45 27.37
C ILE A 509 -29.03 -16.46 28.36
N GLY A 510 -28.19 -17.27 29.03
CA GLY A 510 -28.62 -18.20 30.07
C GLY A 510 -29.22 -17.48 31.29
N LEU A 511 -28.60 -16.39 31.75
CA LEU A 511 -29.09 -15.58 32.86
C LEU A 511 -30.41 -14.84 32.51
N PHE A 512 -30.55 -14.33 31.28
CA PHE A 512 -31.81 -13.74 30.81
C PHE A 512 -32.94 -14.77 30.69
N GLY A 513 -32.63 -16.00 30.25
CA GLY A 513 -33.62 -17.09 30.17
C GLY A 513 -34.17 -17.51 31.55
N ILE A 514 -33.31 -17.56 32.57
CA ILE A 514 -33.72 -17.91 33.95
C ILE A 514 -34.54 -16.76 34.59
N ALA A 515 -34.21 -15.50 34.29
CA ALA A 515 -34.98 -14.35 34.77
C ALA A 515 -36.41 -14.32 34.18
N MET A 516 -36.58 -14.66 32.90
CA MET A 516 -37.90 -14.72 32.26
C MET A 516 -38.78 -15.87 32.80
N LEU A 517 -38.17 -17.02 33.14
CA LEU A 517 -38.89 -18.15 33.73
C LEU A 517 -39.43 -17.85 35.13
N THR A 518 -38.67 -17.11 35.95
CA THR A 518 -39.09 -16.75 37.32
C THR A 518 -40.19 -15.68 37.36
N VAL A 519 -40.27 -14.79 36.36
CA VAL A 519 -41.35 -13.81 36.23
C VAL A 519 -42.66 -14.47 35.75
N SER A 520 -42.57 -15.47 34.86
CA SER A 520 -43.75 -16.19 34.35
C SER A 520 -44.50 -17.02 35.41
N HIS A 521 -43.80 -17.41 36.49
CA HIS A 521 -44.37 -18.24 37.55
C HIS A 521 -45.07 -17.43 38.67
N ARG A 522 -44.87 -16.11 38.72
CA ARG A 522 -45.50 -15.21 39.71
C ARG A 522 -46.83 -14.60 39.27
N GLY A 523 -47.29 -14.86 38.04
CA GLY A 523 -48.54 -14.33 37.49
C GLY A 523 -49.72 -15.31 37.48
N ARG A 524 -49.65 -16.42 38.23
CA ARG A 524 -50.66 -17.51 38.21
C ARG A 524 -51.16 -17.95 39.60
N GLU A 525 -51.19 -17.05 40.57
CA GLU A 525 -51.92 -17.23 41.85
C GLU A 525 -53.04 -16.22 42.00
#